data_AF-A0A3M0ID59-F1
#
_entry.id   AF-A0A3M0ID59-F1
#
_cell.length_a   1.000
_cell.length_b   1.000
_cell.length_c   1.000
_cell.angle_alpha   90.00
_cell.angle_beta   90.00
_cell.angle_gamma   90.00
#
_symmetry.space_group_name_H-M   'P 1'
#
loop_
_entity.id
_entity.type
_entity.pdbx_description
1 polymer ?
#
loop_
_entity_poly.entity_id
_entity_poly.type
_entity_poly.pdbx_seq_one_letter_code
_entity_poly.pdbx_strand_id
1 'polypeptide(L)' 'MHGRRPCGDAWKGIDQVERGIFQWVTWYNEERLRSALDYMPPVEYESGFRQSQEHTPQAA' A
#
# COMPACT_ATOMS: atom_id res chain seq x y z
N MET A 1 -32.73 26.34 -2.37
CA MET A 1 -31.43 26.52 -1.69
C MET A 1 -30.69 25.18 -1.70
N HIS A 2 -29.97 24.84 -2.78
CA HIS A 2 -29.12 23.64 -2.79
C HIS A 2 -27.73 24.03 -2.32
N GLY A 3 -27.41 23.70 -1.07
CA GLY A 3 -26.07 23.89 -0.51
C GLY A 3 -25.06 23.11 -1.34
N ARG A 4 -24.04 23.80 -1.85
CA ARG A 4 -22.89 23.15 -2.49
C ARG A 4 -22.28 22.20 -1.48
N ARG A 5 -22.20 20.91 -1.82
CA ARG A 5 -21.38 19.97 -1.05
C ARG A 5 -19.95 20.51 -1.06
N PRO A 6 -19.28 20.67 0.10
CA PRO A 6 -17.88 21.01 0.08
C PRO A 6 -17.17 19.89 -0.68
N CYS A 7 -16.55 20.25 -1.80
CA CYS A 7 -15.55 19.38 -2.41
C CYS A 7 -14.52 19.08 -1.31
N GLY A 8 -14.29 17.79 -1.03
CA GLY A 8 -13.30 17.36 -0.05
C GLY A 8 -11.98 18.08 -0.34
N ASP A 9 -11.36 18.59 0.72
CA ASP A 9 -10.26 19.55 0.66
C ASP A 9 -9.32 19.27 -0.50
N ALA A 10 -9.33 20.15 -1.50
CA ALA A 10 -8.42 20.05 -2.63
C ALA A 10 -7.00 20.16 -2.09
N TRP A 11 -6.15 19.18 -2.42
CA TRP A 11 -4.73 19.19 -2.09
C TRP A 11 -4.12 20.54 -2.49
N LYS A 12 -3.64 21.31 -1.50
CA LYS A 12 -3.25 22.73 -1.69
C LYS A 12 -1.83 22.90 -2.24
N GLY A 13 -1.05 21.83 -2.31
CA GLY A 13 0.33 21.84 -2.77
C GLY A 13 0.96 20.45 -2.79
N ILE A 14 2.14 20.35 -3.41
CA ILE A 14 2.85 19.08 -3.62
C ILE A 14 3.14 18.35 -2.30
N ASP A 15 3.53 19.07 -1.24
CA ASP A 15 3.82 18.46 0.06
C ASP A 15 2.63 17.69 0.65
N GLN A 16 1.40 18.16 0.41
CA GLN A 16 0.21 17.45 0.89
C GLN A 16 -0.02 16.18 0.07
N VAL A 17 0.17 16.24 -1.25
CA VAL A 17 0.07 15.08 -2.14
C VAL A 17 1.13 14.04 -1.77
N GLU A 18 2.37 14.46 -1.56
CA GLU A 18 3.47 13.57 -1.15
C GLU A 18 3.14 12.86 0.16
N ARG A 19 2.65 13.59 1.18
CA ARG A 19 2.19 12.99 2.43
C ARG A 19 1.04 12.00 2.21
N GLY A 20 0.06 12.36 1.38
CA GLY A 20 -1.07 11.49 1.05
C GLY A 20 -0.62 10.19 0.38
N ILE A 21 0.30 10.29 -0.58
CA ILE A 21 0.89 9.13 -1.26
C ILE A 21 1.68 8.30 -0.27
N PHE A 22 2.52 8.90 0.57
CA PHE A 22 3.30 8.17 1.57
C PHE A 22 2.40 7.38 2.52
N GLN A 23 1.36 8.03 3.05
CA GLN A 23 0.38 7.38 3.93
C GLN A 23 -0.35 6.23 3.21
N TRP A 24 -0.75 6.45 1.95
CA TRP A 24 -1.43 5.43 1.17
C TRP A 24 -0.53 4.23 0.87
N VAL A 25 0.73 4.46 0.47
CA VAL A 25 1.71 3.40 0.19
C VAL A 25 2.00 2.60 1.45
N THR A 26 2.23 3.27 2.59
CA THR A 26 2.46 2.60 3.88
C THR A 26 1.28 1.70 4.24
N TRP A 27 0.05 2.24 4.24
CA TRP A 27 -1.14 1.44 4.54
C TRP A 27 -1.32 0.28 3.56
N TYR A 28 -1.12 0.51 2.25
CA TYR A 28 -1.30 -0.51 1.23
C TYR A 28 -0.34 -1.68 1.40
N ASN A 29 0.92 -1.41 1.76
CA ASN A 29 1.97 -2.43 1.88
C ASN A 29 2.00 -3.12 3.25
N GLU A 30 1.80 -2.36 4.33
CA GLU A 30 2.03 -2.84 5.69
C GLU A 30 0.74 -3.29 6.39
N GLU A 31 -0.41 -2.72 6.06
CA GLU A 31 -1.63 -2.89 6.86
C GLU A 31 -2.80 -3.53 6.09
N ARG A 32 -2.87 -3.32 4.77
CA ARG A 32 -4.00 -3.79 3.97
C ARG A 32 -4.00 -5.31 3.84
N LEU A 33 -5.01 -5.96 4.41
CA LEU A 33 -5.25 -7.38 4.22
C LEU A 33 -5.94 -7.66 2.87
N ARG A 34 -5.43 -8.63 2.11
CA ARG A 34 -5.97 -9.01 0.81
C ARG A 34 -6.36 -10.49 0.78
N SER A 35 -7.62 -10.78 0.47
CA SER A 35 -8.14 -12.15 0.40
C SER A 35 -7.41 -13.07 -0.60
N ALA A 36 -6.80 -12.51 -1.64
CA ALA A 36 -5.99 -13.27 -2.61
C ALA A 36 -4.60 -13.67 -2.06
N LEU A 37 -4.18 -13.06 -0.95
CA LEU A 37 -2.95 -13.35 -0.22
C LEU A 37 -3.28 -14.02 1.13
N ASP A 38 -4.40 -14.76 1.22
CA ASP A 38 -4.87 -15.38 2.46
C ASP A 38 -5.03 -14.40 3.64
N TYR A 39 -5.43 -13.16 3.33
CA TYR A 39 -5.55 -12.06 4.30
C TYR A 39 -4.22 -11.66 4.96
N MET A 40 -3.11 -11.84 4.26
CA MET A 40 -1.79 -11.34 4.66
C MET A 40 -1.55 -9.92 4.08
N PRO A 41 -0.82 -9.04 4.79
CA PRO A 41 -0.27 -7.82 4.21
C PRO A 41 0.74 -8.10 3.09
N PRO A 42 0.82 -7.26 2.04
CA PRO A 42 1.78 -7.45 0.95
C PRO A 42 3.24 -7.59 1.40
N VAL A 43 3.68 -6.82 2.40
CA VAL A 43 5.07 -6.86 2.89
C VAL A 43 5.45 -8.23 3.45
N GLU A 44 4.54 -8.89 4.18
CA GLU A 44 4.77 -10.21 4.76
C GLU A 44 4.81 -11.28 3.66
N TYR A 45 3.88 -11.20 2.71
CA TYR A 45 3.83 -12.13 1.57
C TYR A 45 5.11 -12.06 0.74
N GLU A 46 5.56 -10.86 0.39
CA GLU A 46 6.81 -10.69 -0.36
C GLU A 46 8.03 -11.14 0.43
N SER A 47 8.07 -10.90 1.75
CA SER A 47 9.19 -11.33 2.59
C SER A 47 9.31 -12.85 2.62
N GLY A 48 8.19 -13.57 2.79
CA GLY A 48 8.17 -15.03 2.73
C GLY A 48 8.55 -15.56 1.35
N PHE A 49 8.08 -14.90 0.28
CA PHE A 49 8.48 -15.25 -1.08
C PHE A 49 9.99 -15.08 -1.29
N ARG A 50 10.59 -13.95 -0.90
CA ARG A 50 12.03 -13.70 -1.03
C ARG A 50 12.86 -14.75 -0.28
N GLN A 51 12.47 -15.07 0.95
CA GLN A 51 13.12 -16.13 1.73
C GLN A 51 13.06 -17.48 0.99
N SER A 52 11.89 -17.87 0.44
CA SER A 52 11.78 -19.12 -0.32
C SER A 52 12.66 -19.16 -1.57
N GLN A 53 12.86 -18.02 -2.23
CA GLN A 53 13.73 -17.90 -3.40
C GLN A 53 15.20 -18.03 -2.99
N GLU A 54 15.62 -17.42 -1.88
CA GLU A 54 16.98 -17.55 -1.34
C GLU A 54 17.31 -18.98 -0.90
N HIS A 55 16.32 -19.73 -0.41
CA HIS A 55 16.45 -21.13 -0.03
C HIS A 55 16.34 -22.11 -1.21
N THR A 56 15.89 -21.65 -2.38
CA THR A 56 15.93 -22.47 -3.60
C THR A 56 17.35 -22.40 -4.13
N PRO A 57 18.13 -23.51 -4.16
CA PRO A 57 19.42 -23.47 -4.82
C PRO A 57 19.16 -23.11 -6.28
N GLN A 58 19.70 -21.97 -6.71
CA GLN A 58 19.66 -21.55 -8.08
C GLN A 58 20.25 -22.68 -8.92
N ALA A 59 19.40 -23.45 -9.60
CA ALA A 59 19.86 -24.43 -10.57
C ALA A 59 20.63 -23.64 -11.64
N ALA A 60 21.90 -24.02 -11.79
CA ALA A 60 22.91 -23.35 -12.62
C ALA A 60 22.49 -23.18 -14.08
#